data_AF-A0A7Z8Y2P1-F1
#
_entry.id   AF-A0A7Z8Y2P1-F1
#
_cell.length_a   1.000
_cell.length_b   1.000
_cell.length_c   1.000
_cell.angle_alpha   90.00
_cell.angle_beta   90.00
_cell.angle_gamma   90.00
#
_symmetry.space_group_name_H-M   'P 1'
#
loop_
_entity.id
_entity.type
_entity.pdbx_description
1 polymer ?
#
loop_
_entity_poly.entity_id
_entity_poly.type
_entity_poly.pdbx_seq_one_letter_code
_entity_poly.pdbx_strand_id
1 'polypeptide(L)'
;MSALSELKKRLRPGQVYRRQDLEKWSNAVDRHVRQLLDEGRLEKVSGGVYMAPRQTRFGKAPAKPEKLVEAFLKDDRFLMVSPSAFNGLGVGSTQLYNEPVVYNLKRHGRFKLGGRTYDFRKKSSVPARLTQEVLLVDLLQTMDRLAEDKAELLPRALERARSMDPVRLAKAARDFGSVRAGRLVAQAFEA
;
A
#
# COMPACT_ATOMS: atom_id res chain seq x y z
N MET A 1 -28.06 25.93 12.94
CA MET A 1 -27.15 24.76 12.99
C MET A 1 -25.72 25.26 13.14
N SER A 2 -24.90 24.65 14.01
CA SER A 2 -23.50 25.08 14.18
C SER A 2 -22.63 24.59 13.02
N ALA A 3 -21.54 25.30 12.72
CA ALA A 3 -20.58 24.88 11.69
C ALA A 3 -20.01 23.47 11.95
N LEU A 4 -19.82 23.10 13.24
CA LEU A 4 -19.43 21.74 13.63
C LEU A 4 -20.50 20.70 13.26
N SER A 5 -21.78 21.02 13.46
CA SER A 5 -22.89 20.11 13.11
C SER A 5 -22.99 19.86 11.60
N GLU A 6 -22.70 20.88 10.78
CA GLU A 6 -22.66 20.74 9.32
C GLU A 6 -21.46 19.88 8.89
N LEU A 7 -20.28 20.11 9.45
CA LEU A 7 -19.10 19.29 9.18
C LEU A 7 -19.35 17.81 9.52
N LYS A 8 -20.00 17.52 10.65
CA LYS A 8 -20.36 16.15 11.07
C LYS A 8 -21.21 15.42 10.03
N LYS A 9 -22.09 16.12 9.31
CA LYS A 9 -22.95 15.54 8.26
C LYS A 9 -22.19 15.21 6.98
N ARG A 10 -21.04 15.85 6.74
CA ARG A 10 -20.19 15.64 5.57
C ARG A 10 -19.23 14.45 5.72
N LEU A 11 -18.95 14.04 6.96
CA LEU A 11 -18.11 12.89 7.25
C LEU A 11 -18.79 11.58 6.85
N ARG A 12 -18.10 10.79 6.01
CA ARG A 12 -18.56 9.50 5.53
C ARG A 12 -17.79 8.38 6.23
N PRO A 13 -18.48 7.39 6.82
CA PRO A 13 -17.82 6.27 7.49
C PRO A 13 -16.86 5.50 6.55
N GLY A 14 -15.64 5.29 7.02
CA GLY A 14 -14.55 4.62 6.30
C GLY A 14 -13.81 5.51 5.31
N GLN A 15 -14.07 6.82 5.32
CA GLN A 15 -13.37 7.78 4.48
C GLN A 15 -12.20 8.45 5.20
N VAL A 16 -11.21 8.86 4.42
CA VAL A 16 -10.01 9.56 4.91
C VAL A 16 -10.03 10.98 4.37
N TYR A 17 -9.68 11.93 5.23
CA TYR A 17 -9.71 13.36 4.98
C TYR A 17 -8.37 13.97 5.36
N ARG A 18 -7.85 14.82 4.49
CA ARG A 18 -6.79 15.76 4.86
C ARG A 18 -7.40 16.99 5.50
N ARG A 19 -6.61 17.71 6.29
CA ARG A 19 -7.02 19.02 6.83
C ARG A 19 -7.60 19.94 5.74
N GLN A 20 -6.92 20.05 4.60
CA GLN A 20 -7.36 20.83 3.43
C GLN A 20 -8.73 20.40 2.86
N ASP A 21 -9.13 19.14 3.03
CA ASP A 21 -10.43 18.68 2.52
C ASP A 21 -11.57 19.17 3.41
N LEU A 22 -11.30 19.33 4.71
CA LEU A 22 -12.25 19.80 5.72
C LEU A 22 -12.44 21.32 5.70
N GLU A 23 -11.48 22.07 5.15
CA GLU A 23 -11.56 23.54 4.96
C GLU A 23 -12.78 23.94 4.11
N LYS A 24 -13.21 23.06 3.19
CA LYS A 24 -14.40 23.25 2.35
C LYS A 24 -15.71 23.38 3.15
N TRP A 25 -15.72 22.88 4.38
CA TRP A 25 -16.93 22.80 5.22
C TRP A 25 -16.74 23.48 6.57
N SER A 26 -15.58 24.11 6.82
CA SER A 26 -15.31 24.72 8.10
C SER A 26 -14.25 25.83 8.04
N ASN A 27 -14.59 26.97 8.62
CA ASN A 27 -13.67 28.10 8.83
C ASN A 27 -12.81 27.98 10.12
N ALA A 28 -13.01 26.92 10.92
CA ALA A 28 -12.32 26.69 12.19
C ALA A 28 -11.82 25.24 12.29
N VAL A 29 -11.13 24.78 11.24
CA VAL A 29 -10.80 23.37 11.01
C VAL A 29 -10.10 22.74 12.20
N ASP A 30 -9.05 23.36 12.75
CA ASP A 30 -8.27 22.73 13.83
C ASP A 30 -9.10 22.56 15.11
N ARG A 31 -9.95 23.53 15.42
CA ARG A 31 -10.89 23.45 16.56
C ARG A 31 -11.88 22.31 16.35
N HIS A 32 -12.52 22.24 15.19
CA HIS A 32 -13.51 21.21 14.92
C HIS A 32 -12.89 19.81 14.78
N VAL A 33 -11.70 19.69 14.20
CA VAL A 33 -10.95 18.43 14.14
C VAL A 33 -10.66 17.93 15.56
N ARG A 34 -10.18 18.80 16.46
CA ARG A 34 -9.96 18.42 17.87
C ARG A 34 -11.25 17.89 18.50
N GLN A 35 -12.35 18.62 18.38
CA GLN A 35 -13.65 18.18 18.90
C GLN A 35 -14.11 16.83 18.30
N LEU A 36 -13.90 16.62 17.01
CA LEU A 36 -14.27 15.36 16.34
C LEU A 36 -13.36 14.19 16.72
N LEU A 37 -12.09 14.45 17.03
CA LEU A 37 -11.16 13.46 17.58
C LEU A 37 -11.57 13.08 19.01
N ASP A 38 -11.89 14.06 19.85
CA ASP A 38 -12.32 13.85 21.24
C ASP A 38 -13.63 13.05 21.31
N GLU A 39 -14.58 13.34 20.41
CA GLU A 39 -15.82 12.57 20.24
C GLU A 39 -15.63 11.21 19.55
N GLY A 40 -14.42 10.92 19.04
CA GLY A 40 -14.11 9.69 18.31
C GLY A 40 -14.82 9.55 16.96
N ARG A 41 -15.35 10.64 16.39
CA ARG A 41 -15.90 10.70 15.03
C ARG A 41 -14.81 10.74 13.96
N LEU A 42 -13.63 11.26 14.33
CA LEU A 42 -12.41 11.13 13.55
C LEU A 42 -11.37 10.39 14.38
N GLU A 43 -10.43 9.76 13.69
CA GLU A 43 -9.22 9.20 14.25
C GLU A 43 -8.01 9.72 13.46
N LYS A 44 -6.91 9.99 14.17
CA LYS A 44 -5.70 10.51 13.54
C LYS A 44 -4.96 9.39 12.81
N VAL A 45 -4.70 9.60 11.53
CA VAL A 45 -3.94 8.67 10.68
C VAL A 45 -2.46 9.04 10.68
N SER A 46 -2.18 10.33 10.43
CA SER A 46 -0.84 10.93 10.44
C SER A 46 -0.96 12.45 10.67
N GLY A 47 0.14 13.19 10.57
CA GLY A 47 0.09 14.66 10.57
C GLY A 47 -0.85 15.19 9.47
N GLY A 48 -1.90 15.91 9.86
CA GLY A 48 -2.87 16.52 8.94
C GLY A 48 -3.78 15.55 8.18
N VAL A 49 -3.80 14.26 8.52
CA VAL A 49 -4.65 13.24 7.89
C VAL A 49 -5.47 12.52 8.97
N TYR A 50 -6.76 12.42 8.72
CA TYR A 50 -7.76 11.90 9.66
C TYR A 50 -8.67 10.91 8.94
N MET A 51 -9.14 9.88 9.62
CA MET A 51 -10.15 8.97 9.08
C MET A 51 -11.42 9.04 9.90
N ALA A 52 -12.57 8.95 9.24
CA ALA A 52 -13.84 8.67 9.90
C ALA A 52 -14.00 7.14 9.97
N PRO A 53 -13.94 6.50 11.17
CA PRO A 53 -14.05 5.05 11.28
C PRO A 53 -15.45 4.56 10.88
N ARG A 54 -15.55 3.30 10.47
CA ARG A 54 -16.85 2.62 10.32
C ARG A 54 -17.24 1.98 11.64
N GLN A 55 -18.48 2.14 12.06
CA GLN A 55 -18.99 1.34 13.17
C GLN A 55 -19.38 -0.04 12.65
N THR A 56 -18.86 -1.08 13.30
CA THR A 56 -19.19 -2.48 13.03
C THR A 56 -19.66 -3.16 14.31
N ARG A 57 -20.22 -4.38 14.19
CA ARG A 57 -20.58 -5.20 15.37
C ARG A 57 -19.40 -5.52 16.29
N PHE A 58 -18.17 -5.41 15.77
CA PHE A 58 -16.92 -5.67 16.50
C PHE A 58 -16.22 -4.38 16.96
N GLY A 59 -16.90 -3.23 16.87
CA GLY A 59 -16.33 -1.92 17.19
C GLY A 59 -15.94 -1.13 15.94
N LYS A 60 -15.02 -0.17 16.12
CA LYS A 60 -14.58 0.72 15.05
C LYS A 60 -13.64 -0.01 14.10
N ALA A 61 -13.95 0.05 12.80
CA ALA A 61 -13.08 -0.46 11.74
C ALA A 61 -12.38 0.71 11.02
N PRO A 62 -11.08 0.57 10.72
CA PRO A 62 -10.34 1.59 9.99
C PRO A 62 -10.83 1.74 8.55
N ALA A 63 -10.47 2.86 7.93
CA ALA A 63 -10.58 3.00 6.49
C ALA A 63 -9.71 1.97 5.77
N LYS A 64 -10.04 1.70 4.50
CA LYS A 64 -9.24 0.80 3.67
C LYS A 64 -7.77 1.28 3.58
N PRO A 65 -6.77 0.40 3.64
CA PRO A 65 -5.35 0.77 3.56
C PRO A 65 -5.02 1.70 2.37
N GLU A 66 -5.62 1.43 1.21
CA GLU A 66 -5.41 2.22 -0.01
C GLU A 66 -5.85 3.67 0.18
N LYS A 67 -6.96 3.91 0.89
CA LYS A 67 -7.46 5.26 1.18
C LYS A 67 -6.54 6.01 2.15
N LEU A 68 -5.95 5.30 3.12
CA LEU A 68 -4.98 5.89 4.05
C LEU A 68 -3.71 6.31 3.29
N VAL A 69 -3.20 5.43 2.43
CA VAL A 69 -2.00 5.67 1.62
C VAL A 69 -2.22 6.80 0.60
N GLU A 70 -3.35 6.78 -0.12
CA GLU A 70 -3.75 7.81 -1.08
C GLU A 70 -3.80 9.19 -0.41
N ALA A 71 -4.51 9.27 0.72
CA ALA A 71 -4.61 10.48 1.52
C ALA A 71 -3.28 10.87 2.17
N PHE A 72 -2.35 9.95 2.43
CA PHE A 72 -1.02 10.31 2.92
C PHE A 72 -0.11 10.87 1.82
N LEU A 73 -0.18 10.31 0.61
CA LEU A 73 0.63 10.69 -0.54
C LEU A 73 0.13 11.93 -1.30
N LYS A 74 -1.17 12.26 -1.20
CA LYS A 74 -1.83 13.22 -2.11
C LYS A 74 -1.74 12.72 -3.56
N ASP A 75 -1.79 11.42 -3.75
CA ASP A 75 -1.57 10.76 -5.03
C ASP A 75 -2.27 9.41 -5.00
N ASP A 76 -2.86 9.02 -6.12
CA ASP A 76 -3.44 7.70 -6.36
C ASP A 76 -2.48 6.78 -7.15
N ARG A 77 -1.36 7.32 -7.65
CA ARG A 77 -0.33 6.55 -8.35
C ARG A 77 0.62 5.89 -7.37
N PHE A 78 0.19 4.76 -6.84
CA PHE A 78 1.00 3.88 -6.01
C PHE A 78 0.59 2.42 -6.22
N LEU A 79 1.50 1.51 -5.88
CA LEU A 79 1.25 0.07 -5.87
C LEU A 79 1.53 -0.45 -4.46
N MET A 80 0.53 -1.07 -3.85
CA MET A 80 0.67 -1.73 -2.56
C MET A 80 0.91 -3.22 -2.77
N VAL A 81 1.95 -3.75 -2.13
CA VAL A 81 2.22 -5.19 -2.11
C VAL A 81 2.24 -5.64 -0.65
N SER A 82 1.26 -6.46 -0.27
CA SER A 82 1.34 -7.19 0.99
C SER A 82 2.17 -8.45 0.77
N PRO A 83 3.01 -8.85 1.72
CA PRO A 83 3.82 -10.06 1.51
C PRO A 83 2.99 -11.33 1.36
N SER A 84 1.80 -11.38 1.96
CA SER A 84 0.81 -12.45 1.72
C SER A 84 0.36 -12.59 0.27
N ALA A 85 0.57 -11.56 -0.57
CA ALA A 85 0.24 -11.62 -1.99
C ALA A 85 1.09 -12.69 -2.71
N PHE A 86 2.33 -12.94 -2.26
CA PHE A 86 3.22 -13.95 -2.86
C PHE A 86 2.66 -15.37 -2.81
N ASN A 87 1.74 -15.66 -1.87
CA ASN A 87 1.03 -16.95 -1.83
C ASN A 87 0.27 -17.22 -3.14
N GLY A 88 -0.24 -16.17 -3.79
CA GLY A 88 -0.91 -16.27 -5.09
C GLY A 88 0.01 -16.66 -6.25
N LEU A 89 1.34 -16.66 -6.05
CA LEU A 89 2.31 -17.15 -7.05
C LEU A 89 2.52 -18.67 -6.97
N GLY A 90 2.08 -19.33 -5.90
CA GLY A 90 2.28 -20.78 -5.73
C GLY A 90 3.72 -21.21 -5.46
N VAL A 91 4.61 -20.28 -5.07
CA VAL A 91 6.05 -20.54 -4.86
C VAL A 91 6.39 -21.04 -3.45
N GLY A 92 5.37 -21.32 -2.62
CA GLY A 92 5.55 -21.87 -1.27
C GLY A 92 6.15 -20.89 -0.25
N SER A 93 5.75 -19.61 -0.26
CA SER A 93 6.05 -18.70 0.85
C SER A 93 5.15 -19.01 2.05
N THR A 94 5.74 -19.22 3.23
CA THR A 94 4.99 -19.71 4.41
C THR A 94 4.88 -18.67 5.52
N GLN A 95 5.63 -17.55 5.46
CA GLN A 95 5.65 -16.60 6.56
C GLN A 95 4.69 -15.40 6.36
N LEU A 96 3.93 -15.12 7.41
CA LEU A 96 3.08 -13.93 7.54
C LEU A 96 3.92 -12.70 7.86
N TYR A 97 4.48 -12.05 6.84
CA TYR A 97 5.05 -10.72 7.06
C TYR A 97 3.93 -9.68 7.18
N ASN A 98 4.06 -8.81 8.18
CA ASN A 98 3.00 -7.88 8.55
C ASN A 98 3.10 -6.49 7.90
N GLU A 99 4.26 -6.14 7.33
CA GLU A 99 4.53 -4.81 6.77
C GLU A 99 4.34 -4.78 5.24
N PRO A 100 3.30 -4.11 4.70
CA PRO A 100 3.14 -3.93 3.28
C PRO A 100 4.15 -2.92 2.73
N VAL A 101 4.60 -3.15 1.50
CA VAL A 101 5.42 -2.21 0.74
C VAL A 101 4.49 -1.33 -0.09
N VAL A 102 4.78 -0.03 -0.12
CA VAL A 102 4.07 0.97 -0.91
C VAL A 102 5.03 1.60 -1.92
N TYR A 103 5.03 1.08 -3.13
CA TYR A 103 5.76 1.70 -4.24
C TYR A 103 5.00 2.94 -4.70
N ASN A 104 5.69 4.08 -4.74
CA ASN A 104 5.04 5.37 -5.03
C ASN A 104 6.04 6.36 -5.65
N LEU A 105 5.55 7.53 -6.08
CA LEU A 105 6.37 8.53 -6.77
C LEU A 105 6.94 9.63 -5.85
N LYS A 106 6.55 9.69 -4.57
CA LYS A 106 6.73 10.88 -3.72
C LYS A 106 7.61 10.67 -2.49
N ARG A 107 7.38 9.59 -1.74
CA ARG A 107 7.95 9.36 -0.40
C ARG A 107 8.75 8.07 -0.34
N HIS A 108 9.79 8.08 0.48
CA HIS A 108 10.58 6.90 0.84
C HIS A 108 10.68 6.82 2.37
N GLY A 109 10.69 5.62 2.95
CA GLY A 109 10.85 5.36 4.38
C GLY A 109 9.65 4.65 5.02
N ARG A 110 9.77 4.31 6.31
CA ARG A 110 8.70 3.65 7.06
C ARG A 110 7.76 4.65 7.70
N PHE A 111 6.45 4.46 7.51
CA PHE A 111 5.42 5.32 8.10
C PHE A 111 4.31 4.50 8.75
N LYS A 112 3.84 4.96 9.91
CA LYS A 112 2.68 4.38 10.60
C LYS A 112 1.42 5.14 10.19
N LEU A 113 0.48 4.45 9.54
CA LEU A 113 -0.80 4.99 9.10
C LEU A 113 -1.94 4.17 9.71
N GLY A 114 -2.79 4.80 10.51
CA GLY A 114 -3.93 4.12 11.13
C GLY A 114 -3.52 2.92 12.00
N GLY A 115 -2.41 3.04 12.72
CA GLY A 115 -1.89 1.98 13.59
C GLY A 115 -0.98 0.94 12.92
N ARG A 116 -0.95 0.86 11.59
CA ARG A 116 -0.12 -0.10 10.83
C ARG A 116 1.10 0.57 10.22
N THR A 117 2.25 -0.10 10.26
CA THR A 117 3.48 0.35 9.58
C THR A 117 3.50 -0.10 8.11
N TYR A 118 4.00 0.77 7.24
CA TYR A 118 4.17 0.54 5.81
C TYR A 118 5.58 0.98 5.38
N ASP A 119 6.22 0.21 4.50
CA ASP A 119 7.50 0.53 3.88
C ASP A 119 7.26 1.28 2.56
N PHE A 120 7.38 2.60 2.56
CA PHE A 120 7.24 3.42 1.36
C PHE A 120 8.53 3.40 0.55
N ARG A 121 8.43 3.03 -0.73
CA ARG A 121 9.56 3.01 -1.65
C ARG A 121 9.29 3.91 -2.84
N LYS A 122 10.05 5.01 -2.91
CA LYS A 122 10.02 5.91 -4.06
C LYS A 122 10.59 5.23 -5.30
N LYS A 123 9.84 5.26 -6.40
CA LYS A 123 10.25 4.83 -7.76
C LYS A 123 9.97 5.97 -8.75
N SER A 124 10.62 5.95 -9.91
CA SER A 124 10.35 6.88 -11.02
C SER A 124 9.02 6.60 -11.73
N SER A 125 8.61 5.33 -11.73
CA SER A 125 7.34 4.82 -12.26
C SER A 125 6.79 3.74 -11.33
N VAL A 126 5.48 3.54 -11.34
CA VAL A 126 4.81 2.46 -10.62
C VAL A 126 3.76 1.81 -11.52
N PRO A 127 3.64 0.47 -11.54
CA PRO A 127 2.55 -0.20 -12.23
C PRO A 127 1.19 0.22 -11.67
N ALA A 128 0.19 0.35 -12.55
CA ALA A 128 -1.17 0.70 -12.14
C ALA A 128 -1.90 -0.44 -11.40
N ARG A 129 -1.45 -1.69 -11.57
CA ARG A 129 -2.08 -2.89 -10.99
C ARG A 129 -1.02 -3.92 -10.61
N LEU A 130 -1.32 -4.69 -9.56
CA LEU A 130 -0.52 -5.83 -9.13
C LEU A 130 -0.90 -7.07 -9.94
N THR A 131 -0.36 -7.20 -11.16
CA THR A 131 -0.50 -8.44 -11.94
C THR A 131 0.42 -9.53 -11.40
N GLN A 132 0.25 -10.78 -11.83
CA GLN A 132 1.13 -11.87 -11.40
C GLN A 132 2.59 -11.63 -11.83
N GLU A 133 2.82 -11.04 -12.99
CA GLU A 133 4.15 -10.69 -13.48
C GLU A 133 4.80 -9.60 -12.62
N VAL A 134 4.05 -8.53 -12.31
CA VAL A 134 4.53 -7.47 -11.41
C VAL A 134 4.84 -8.04 -10.02
N LEU A 135 3.99 -8.93 -9.52
CA LEU A 135 4.17 -9.58 -8.23
C LEU A 135 5.40 -10.51 -8.21
N LEU A 136 5.64 -11.28 -9.27
CA LEU A 136 6.84 -12.11 -9.38
C LEU A 136 8.11 -11.26 -9.48
N VAL A 137 8.08 -10.17 -10.24
CA VAL A 137 9.18 -9.19 -10.29
C VAL A 137 9.42 -8.56 -8.92
N ASP A 138 8.35 -8.25 -8.16
CA ASP A 138 8.48 -7.72 -6.80
C ASP A 138 9.14 -8.73 -5.86
N LEU A 139 8.73 -10.01 -5.95
CA LEU A 139 9.33 -11.10 -5.19
C LEU A 139 10.84 -11.16 -5.44
N LEU A 140 11.25 -11.19 -6.72
CA LEU A 140 12.65 -11.30 -7.12
C LEU A 140 13.50 -10.10 -6.67
N GLN A 141 12.97 -8.87 -6.71
CA GLN A 141 13.72 -7.69 -6.27
C GLN A 141 13.75 -7.50 -4.74
N THR A 142 12.75 -8.03 -4.02
CA THR A 142 12.61 -7.86 -2.57
C THR A 142 13.06 -9.10 -1.78
N MET A 143 13.41 -10.19 -2.46
CA MET A 143 13.79 -11.48 -1.86
C MET A 143 14.84 -11.36 -0.75
N ASP A 144 15.78 -10.42 -0.87
CA ASP A 144 16.82 -10.24 0.16
C ASP A 144 16.30 -9.75 1.52
N ARG A 145 15.10 -9.19 1.53
CA ARG A 145 14.44 -8.60 2.70
C ARG A 145 13.32 -9.49 3.23
N LEU A 146 13.04 -10.61 2.57
CA LEU A 146 12.16 -11.63 3.07
C LEU A 146 12.93 -12.51 4.07
N ALA A 147 12.27 -12.93 5.13
CA ALA A 147 12.75 -13.94 6.07
C ALA A 147 12.49 -15.38 5.58
N GLU A 148 12.31 -15.56 4.26
CA GLU A 148 12.20 -16.87 3.61
C GLU A 148 13.61 -17.38 3.26
N ASP A 149 13.76 -18.70 3.17
CA ASP A 149 14.98 -19.29 2.64
C ASP A 149 15.11 -19.02 1.14
N LYS A 150 16.09 -18.20 0.77
CA LYS A 150 16.34 -17.82 -0.61
C LYS A 150 16.80 -19.00 -1.46
N ALA A 151 17.51 -19.96 -0.87
CA ALA A 151 18.01 -21.13 -1.58
C ALA A 151 16.85 -22.03 -2.04
N GLU A 152 15.75 -22.06 -1.28
CA GLU A 152 14.53 -22.77 -1.68
C GLU A 152 13.59 -21.93 -2.54
N LEU A 153 13.46 -20.64 -2.24
CA LEU A 153 12.47 -19.77 -2.87
C LEU A 153 12.87 -19.35 -4.28
N LEU A 154 14.15 -19.10 -4.54
CA LEU A 154 14.62 -18.64 -5.85
C LEU A 154 14.36 -19.68 -6.95
N PRO A 155 14.72 -20.97 -6.80
CA PRO A 155 14.41 -21.98 -7.81
C PRO A 155 12.92 -22.04 -8.15
N ARG A 156 12.03 -22.04 -7.14
CA ARG A 156 10.57 -22.06 -7.32
C ARG A 156 10.06 -20.81 -8.03
N ALA A 157 10.63 -19.64 -7.70
CA ALA A 157 10.28 -18.39 -8.37
C ALA A 157 10.71 -18.37 -9.85
N LEU A 158 11.88 -18.94 -10.17
CA LEU A 158 12.36 -19.09 -11.55
C LEU A 158 11.53 -20.11 -12.34
N GLU A 159 11.16 -21.24 -11.72
CA GLU A 159 10.23 -22.20 -12.32
C GLU A 159 8.86 -21.54 -12.60
N ARG A 160 8.35 -20.76 -11.65
CA ARG A 160 7.13 -19.99 -11.85
C ARG A 160 7.27 -18.99 -13.01
N ALA A 161 8.41 -18.32 -13.14
CA ALA A 161 8.69 -17.41 -14.25
C ALA A 161 8.59 -18.11 -15.63
N ARG A 162 9.14 -19.33 -15.75
CA ARG A 162 9.08 -20.13 -17.00
C ARG A 162 7.65 -20.46 -17.43
N SER A 163 6.73 -20.58 -16.48
CA SER A 163 5.30 -20.85 -16.75
C SER A 163 4.48 -19.61 -17.14
N MET A 164 5.06 -18.40 -17.11
CA MET A 164 4.37 -17.14 -17.41
C MET A 164 4.58 -16.68 -18.86
N ASP A 165 3.78 -15.71 -19.29
CA ASP A 165 3.97 -15.01 -20.56
C ASP A 165 5.32 -14.25 -20.55
N PRO A 166 6.29 -14.63 -21.41
CA PRO A 166 7.64 -14.06 -21.37
C PRO A 166 7.65 -12.57 -21.75
N VAL A 167 6.78 -12.14 -22.65
CA VAL A 167 6.69 -10.74 -23.10
C VAL A 167 6.18 -9.86 -21.97
N ARG A 168 5.13 -10.29 -21.28
CA ARG A 168 4.56 -9.56 -20.14
C ARG A 168 5.52 -9.52 -18.96
N LEU A 169 6.19 -10.64 -18.66
CA LEU A 169 7.13 -10.71 -17.55
C LEU A 169 8.38 -9.86 -17.81
N ALA A 170 8.94 -9.91 -19.02
CA ALA A 170 10.06 -9.05 -19.40
C ALA A 170 9.69 -7.56 -19.35
N LYS A 171 8.47 -7.20 -19.78
CA LYS A 171 7.96 -5.83 -19.65
C LYS A 171 7.84 -5.39 -18.18
N ALA A 172 7.27 -6.23 -17.32
CA ALA A 172 7.17 -5.92 -15.89
C ALA A 172 8.55 -5.76 -15.24
N ALA A 173 9.52 -6.62 -15.59
CA ALA A 173 10.88 -6.55 -15.09
C ALA A 173 11.58 -5.25 -15.51
N ARG A 174 11.38 -4.81 -16.76
CA ARG A 174 11.94 -3.56 -17.30
C ARG A 174 11.33 -2.32 -16.66
N ASP A 175 10.01 -2.27 -16.55
CA ASP A 175 9.29 -1.04 -16.18
C ASP A 175 9.24 -0.81 -14.66
N PHE A 176 9.41 -1.86 -13.86
CA PHE A 176 9.24 -1.82 -12.40
C PHE A 176 10.38 -2.48 -11.62
N GLY A 177 10.98 -3.54 -12.17
CA GLY A 177 11.99 -4.35 -11.51
C GLY A 177 13.31 -3.61 -11.25
N SER A 178 14.13 -4.21 -10.40
CA SER A 178 15.54 -3.84 -10.28
C SER A 178 16.38 -4.50 -11.38
N VAL A 179 17.60 -4.02 -11.58
CA VAL A 179 18.57 -4.65 -12.49
C VAL A 179 18.77 -6.13 -12.15
N ARG A 180 18.80 -6.48 -10.85
CA ARG A 180 18.88 -7.87 -10.40
C ARG A 180 17.65 -8.69 -10.84
N ALA A 181 16.44 -8.18 -10.61
CA ALA A 181 15.22 -8.88 -11.02
C ALA A 181 15.15 -9.07 -12.54
N GLY A 182 15.57 -8.05 -13.31
CA GLY A 182 15.69 -8.16 -14.77
C GLY A 182 16.60 -9.29 -15.23
N ARG A 183 17.80 -9.42 -14.62
CA ARG A 183 18.72 -10.53 -14.92
C ARG A 183 18.15 -11.90 -14.57
N LEU A 184 17.47 -12.03 -13.42
CA LEU A 184 16.84 -13.28 -12.99
C LEU A 184 15.69 -13.69 -13.93
N VAL A 185 14.90 -12.72 -14.42
CA VAL A 185 13.85 -12.97 -15.41
C VAL A 185 14.45 -13.43 -16.74
N ALA A 186 15.53 -12.79 -17.21
CA ALA A 186 16.21 -13.22 -18.43
C ALA A 186 16.74 -14.65 -18.31
N GLN A 187 17.43 -14.95 -17.20
CA GLN A 187 17.94 -16.29 -16.89
C GLN A 187 16.84 -17.37 -16.90
N ALA A 188 15.61 -17.03 -16.50
CA ALA A 188 14.51 -18.00 -16.49
C ALA A 188 14.15 -18.47 -17.91
N PHE A 189 14.31 -17.64 -18.94
CA PHE A 189 13.92 -17.96 -20.33
C PHE A 189 15.08 -18.38 -21.22
N GLU A 190 16.32 -18.28 -20.76
CA GLU A 190 17.52 -18.78 -21.46
C GLU A 190 17.79 -20.27 -21.20
N ALA A 191 17.01 -20.91 -20.33
CA ALA A 191 17.28 -22.22 -19.73
C ALA A 191 16.14 -23.23 -19.86
#